data_AF-A0A6B3NEM1-F1
#
_entry.id   AF-A0A6B3NEM1-F1
#
_cell.length_a   1.000
_cell.length_b   1.000
_cell.length_c   1.000
_cell.angle_alpha   90.00
_cell.angle_beta   90.00
_cell.angle_gamma   90.00
#
_symmetry.space_group_name_H-M   'P 1'
#
loop_
_entity.id
_entity.type
_entity.pdbx_description
1 polymer ?
#
loop_
_entity_poly.entity_id
_entity_poly.type
_entity_poly.pdbx_seq_one_letter_code
_entity_poly.pdbx_strand_id
1 'polypeptide(L)' 'MSFSKLPNNLPVPIDDGAARHLQGMTLPNVSLKATNGNLINIGYITGFVVITFTQ' A
#
# COMPACT_ATOMS: atom_id res chain seq x y z
N MET A 1 27.20 1.85 4.24
CA MET A 1 26.50 1.27 3.09
C MET A 1 25.54 2.31 2.54
N SER A 2 25.43 2.46 1.22
CA SER A 2 24.53 3.43 0.58
C SER A 2 23.25 2.72 0.15
N PHE A 3 22.10 3.12 0.70
CA PHE A 3 20.76 2.57 0.39
C PHE A 3 20.13 3.21 -0.86
N SER A 4 20.85 4.10 -1.55
CA SER A 4 20.34 4.86 -2.71
C SER A 4 20.65 4.21 -4.06
N LYS A 5 21.34 3.06 -4.08
CA LYS A 5 21.63 2.32 -5.31
C LYS A 5 20.97 0.95 -5.27
N LEU A 6 20.08 0.73 -6.23
CA LEU A 6 19.53 -0.58 -6.51
C LEU A 6 20.64 -1.50 -7.06
N PRO A 7 20.64 -2.80 -6.71
CA PRO A 7 21.50 -3.79 -7.35
C PRO A 7 21.36 -3.75 -8.87
N ASN A 8 22.48 -3.89 -9.57
CA ASN A 8 22.46 -4.15 -11.01
C ASN A 8 21.84 -5.54 -11.22
N ASN A 9 21.02 -5.71 -12.27
CA ASN A 9 20.30 -6.94 -12.64
C ASN A 9 19.10 -7.34 -11.75
N LEU A 10 18.40 -6.38 -11.15
CA LEU A 10 17.05 -6.65 -10.64
C LEU A 10 16.11 -7.07 -11.79
N PRO A 11 15.28 -8.11 -11.61
CA PRO A 11 14.25 -8.42 -12.58
C PRO A 11 13.29 -7.24 -12.74
N VAL A 12 12.78 -7.04 -13.95
CA VAL A 12 11.73 -6.04 -14.20
C VAL A 12 10.49 -6.46 -13.39
N PRO A 13 9.92 -5.56 -12.57
CA PRO A 13 8.70 -5.86 -11.83
C PRO A 13 7.56 -6.24 -12.78
N ILE A 14 6.85 -7.33 -12.45
CA ILE A 14 5.68 -7.79 -13.18
C ILE A 14 4.44 -7.46 -12.34
N ASP A 15 3.42 -6.87 -12.97
CA ASP A 15 2.13 -6.61 -12.32
C ASP A 15 1.38 -7.93 -12.09
N ASP A 16 1.13 -8.28 -10.82
CA ASP A 16 0.37 -9.46 -10.42
C ASP A 16 -1.15 -9.26 -10.61
N GLY A 17 -1.59 -8.01 -10.79
CA GLY A 17 -2.97 -7.63 -10.95
C GLY A 17 -3.84 -7.91 -9.73
N ALA A 18 -3.27 -8.12 -8.53
CA ALA A 18 -4.01 -8.44 -7.32
C ALA A 18 -4.98 -7.32 -6.92
N ALA A 19 -4.61 -6.06 -7.19
CA ALA A 19 -5.40 -4.88 -6.87
C ALA A 19 -6.47 -4.52 -7.94
N ARG A 20 -6.55 -5.22 -9.07
CA ARG A 20 -7.47 -4.86 -10.18
C ARG A 20 -8.94 -4.78 -9.76
N HIS A 21 -9.34 -5.60 -8.79
CA HIS A 21 -10.72 -5.64 -8.29
C HIS A 21 -11.12 -4.39 -7.49
N LEU A 22 -10.16 -3.57 -7.06
CA LEU A 22 -10.40 -2.40 -6.20
C LEU A 22 -10.86 -1.16 -6.97
N GLN A 23 -10.68 -1.14 -8.30
CA GLN A 23 -11.09 0.01 -9.10
C GLN A 23 -12.61 0.22 -9.01
N GLY A 24 -13.03 1.43 -8.62
CA GLY A 24 -14.44 1.78 -8.43
C GLY A 24 -15.05 1.34 -7.10
N MET A 25 -14.29 0.65 -6.23
CA MET A 25 -14.74 0.32 -4.88
C MET A 25 -14.69 1.55 -3.98
N THR A 26 -15.67 1.66 -3.08
CA THR A 26 -15.61 2.63 -1.97
C THR A 26 -14.70 2.07 -0.88
N LEU A 27 -13.86 2.93 -0.28
CA LEU A 27 -13.01 2.54 0.84
C LEU A 27 -13.89 2.18 2.06
N PRO A 28 -13.82 0.97 2.62
CA PRO A 28 -14.61 0.60 3.79
C PRO A 28 -14.06 1.25 5.07
N ASN A 29 -14.92 1.39 6.08
CA ASN A 29 -14.50 1.75 7.43
C ASN A 29 -13.75 0.58 8.09
N VAL A 30 -12.45 0.50 7.81
CA VAL A 30 -11.56 -0.53 8.36
C VAL A 30 -10.48 0.10 9.24
N SER A 31 -10.26 -0.51 10.41
CA SER A 31 -9.21 -0.10 11.35
C SER A 31 -7.96 -0.97 11.17
N LEU A 32 -6.83 -0.34 10.88
CA LEU A 32 -5.53 -0.99 10.74
C LEU A 32 -4.60 -0.57 11.88
N LYS A 33 -3.73 -1.49 12.31
CA LYS A 33 -2.72 -1.19 13.33
C LYS A 33 -1.54 -0.47 12.70
N ALA A 34 -1.27 0.75 13.16
CA ALA A 34 -0.11 1.52 12.78
C ALA A 34 1.17 0.99 13.45
N THR A 35 2.33 1.39 12.93
CA THR A 35 3.65 1.02 13.45
C THR A 35 3.90 1.48 14.89
N ASN A 36 3.22 2.54 15.33
CA ASN A 36 3.22 3.02 16.72
C ASN A 36 2.23 2.25 17.63
N GLY A 37 1.55 1.23 17.11
CA GLY A 37 0.60 0.40 17.84
C GLY A 37 -0.84 0.92 17.87
N ASN A 38 -1.09 2.16 17.43
CA ASN A 38 -2.43 2.73 17.40
C ASN A 38 -3.31 2.08 16.33
N LEU A 39 -4.61 1.95 16.59
CA LEU A 39 -5.57 1.61 15.55
C LEU A 39 -6.01 2.88 14.82
N ILE A 40 -5.87 2.87 13.49
CA ILE A 40 -6.28 3.95 12.61
C ILE A 40 -7.39 3.43 11.70
N ASN A 41 -8.55 4.08 11.73
CA ASN A 41 -9.61 3.80 10.77
C ASN A 41 -9.37 4.61 9.50
N ILE A 42 -9.07 3.92 8.39
CA ILE A 42 -8.72 4.57 7.13
C ILE A 42 -9.94 5.09 6.35
N GLY A 43 -11.15 4.59 6.66
CA GLY A 43 -12.39 5.05 6.01
C GLY A 43 -12.82 6.44 6.46
N TYR A 44 -12.30 6.94 7.59
CA TYR A 44 -12.55 8.30 8.08
C TYR A 44 -11.48 9.32 7.66
N ILE A 45 -10.40 8.89 6.97
CA ILE A 45 -9.35 9.81 6.56
C ILE A 45 -9.86 10.67 5.41
N THR A 46 -9.95 11.97 5.64
CA THR A 46 -10.26 12.96 4.60
C THR A 46 -9.02 13.30 3.79
N GLY A 47 -9.16 13.44 2.47
CA GLY A 47 -8.05 13.79 1.57
C GLY A 47 -7.58 12.60 0.74
N PHE A 48 -6.26 12.46 0.57
CA PHE A 48 -5.66 11.37 -0.21
C PHE A 48 -5.12 10.27 0.70
N VAL A 49 -5.55 9.03 0.45
CA VAL A 49 -5.01 7.82 1.08
C VAL A 49 -4.31 7.01 0.01
N VAL A 50 -3.04 6.64 0.25
CA VAL A 50 -2.28 5.72 -0.59
C VAL A 50 -2.22 4.38 0.13
N ILE A 51 -2.78 3.33 -0.48
CA ILE A 51 -2.76 1.97 0.05
C ILE A 51 -1.91 1.13 -0.89
N THR A 52 -0.84 0.55 -0.36
CA THR A 52 0.03 -0.36 -1.10
C THR A 52 -0.29 -1.79 -0.71
N PHE A 53 -0.59 -2.63 -1.69
CA PHE A 53 -0.70 -4.06 -1.52
C PHE A 53 0.65 -4.67 -1.87
N THR A 54 1.21 -5.48 -0.97
CA THR A 54 2.41 -6.26 -1.23
C THR A 54 2.00 -7.72 -1.34
N GLN A 55 2.34 -8.37 -2.45
CA GLN A 55 2.36 -9.83 -2.54
C GLN A 55 3.71 -10.37 -2.08
#